data_AF-A0A7Y4UDT9-F1
#
_entry.id   AF-A0A7Y4UDT9-F1
#
_cell.length_a   1.000
_cell.length_b   1.000
_cell.length_c   1.000
_cell.angle_alpha   90.00
_cell.angle_beta   90.00
_cell.angle_gamma   90.00
#
_symmetry.space_group_name_H-M   'P 1'
#
loop_
_entity.id
_entity.type
_entity.pdbx_description
1 polymer ?
#
loop_
_entity_poly.entity_id
_entity_poly.type
_entity_poly.pdbx_seq_one_letter_code
_entity_poly.pdbx_strand_id
1 'polypeptide(L)'
;MHADIILIRAVFILILIIAGYLIHPIPANVAEAIGWRGESGSKILSTIFAALIAAGIIYFELRIRRASLKTLIGAAIGSTMGILGASLMGFLITAQPWDQPIKSFLTLTLSLFMAYCGLLVGAAKGDYLDLSVLGGIL
;
A
#
# COMPACT_ATOMS: atom_id res chain seq x y z
N MET A 1 -21.72 -16.53 2.18
CA MET A 1 -21.17 -15.16 2.00
C MET A 1 -20.32 -14.69 3.18
N HIS A 2 -20.84 -14.56 4.42
CA HIS A 2 -20.00 -14.11 5.55
C HIS A 2 -18.86 -15.10 5.91
N ALA A 3 -19.13 -16.41 5.85
CA ALA A 3 -18.13 -17.45 6.12
C ALA A 3 -16.99 -17.45 5.08
N ASP A 4 -17.30 -17.25 3.80
CA ASP A 4 -16.31 -17.20 2.72
C ASP A 4 -15.32 -16.05 2.90
N ILE A 5 -15.83 -14.89 3.32
CA ILE A 5 -15.02 -13.69 3.62
C ILE A 5 -14.08 -13.94 4.79
N ILE A 6 -14.59 -14.57 5.86
CA ILE A 6 -13.80 -14.89 7.04
C ILE A 6 -12.71 -15.91 6.70
N LEU A 7 -13.03 -16.89 5.86
CA LEU A 7 -12.08 -17.91 5.41
C LEU A 7 -10.96 -17.31 4.54
N ILE A 8 -11.29 -16.43 3.61
CA ILE A 8 -10.30 -15.69 2.80
C ILE A 8 -9.38 -14.86 3.70
N ARG A 9 -9.94 -14.16 4.70
CA ARG A 9 -9.16 -13.33 5.63
C ARG A 9 -8.23 -14.18 6.50
N ALA A 10 -8.72 -15.32 7.00
CA ALA A 10 -7.92 -16.27 7.77
C ALA A 10 -6.76 -16.81 6.93
N VAL A 11 -7.02 -17.25 5.69
CA VAL A 11 -5.98 -17.75 4.77
C VAL A 11 -4.96 -16.66 4.44
N PHE A 12 -5.41 -15.42 4.18
CA PHE A 12 -4.52 -14.31 3.87
C PHE A 12 -3.62 -13.92 5.06
N ILE A 13 -4.16 -13.86 6.27
CA ILE A 13 -3.38 -13.65 7.50
C ILE A 13 -2.36 -14.78 7.67
N LEU A 14 -2.76 -16.04 7.46
CA LEU A 14 -1.89 -17.19 7.59
C LEU A 14 -0.73 -17.12 6.59
N ILE A 15 -1.00 -16.77 5.34
CA ILE A 15 0.02 -16.57 4.31
C ILE A 15 0.96 -15.41 4.68
N LEU A 16 0.45 -14.29 5.20
CA LEU A 16 1.28 -13.16 5.63
C LEU A 16 2.16 -13.50 6.83
N ILE A 17 1.65 -14.24 7.80
CA ILE A 17 2.42 -14.71 8.96
C ILE A 17 3.50 -15.67 8.49
N ILE A 18 3.17 -16.62 7.60
CA ILE A 18 4.14 -17.56 7.03
C ILE A 18 5.19 -16.83 6.20
N ALA A 19 4.79 -15.86 5.36
CA ALA A 19 5.70 -15.07 4.54
C ALA A 19 6.60 -14.18 5.42
N GLY A 20 6.06 -13.54 6.45
CA GLY A 20 6.83 -12.76 7.42
C GLY A 20 7.81 -13.62 8.21
N TYR A 21 7.41 -14.86 8.54
CA TYR A 21 8.27 -15.85 9.19
C TYR A 21 9.38 -16.37 8.27
N LEU A 22 9.09 -16.57 6.98
CA LEU A 22 10.05 -17.10 6.02
C LEU A 22 11.05 -16.04 5.53
N ILE A 23 10.57 -14.82 5.26
CA ILE A 23 11.33 -13.78 4.56
C ILE A 23 12.28 -13.01 5.50
N HIS A 24 12.08 -13.06 6.84
CA HIS A 24 12.87 -12.29 7.81
C HIS A 24 13.13 -10.84 7.34
N PRO A 25 12.08 -10.03 7.09
CA PRO A 25 12.22 -8.72 6.47
C PRO A 25 12.98 -7.70 7.33
N ILE A 26 13.24 -8.01 8.61
CA ILE A 26 14.06 -7.18 9.50
C ILE A 26 15.48 -7.77 9.56
N PRO A 27 16.46 -7.14 8.91
CA PRO A 27 17.85 -7.58 8.97
C PRO A 27 18.40 -7.39 10.40
N ALA A 28 19.27 -8.30 10.86
CA ALA A 28 19.75 -8.40 12.25
C ALA A 28 20.34 -7.07 12.81
N ASN A 29 20.79 -6.20 11.92
CA ASN A 29 21.33 -4.86 12.15
C ASN A 29 20.32 -3.87 12.77
N VAL A 30 19.01 -4.07 12.62
CA VAL A 30 18.00 -3.20 13.27
C VAL A 30 17.74 -3.65 14.73
N ALA A 31 17.93 -4.94 15.03
CA ALA A 31 17.85 -5.47 16.39
C ALA A 31 19.06 -5.06 17.24
N GLU A 32 20.24 -4.93 16.62
CA GLU A 32 21.45 -4.43 17.28
C GLU A 32 21.35 -2.92 17.63
N ALA A 33 20.71 -2.11 16.80
CA ALA A 33 20.56 -0.66 17.02
C ALA A 33 19.67 -0.29 18.24
N ILE A 34 18.81 -1.21 18.69
CA ILE A 34 17.84 -1.00 19.79
C ILE A 34 18.35 -1.66 21.10
N GLY A 35 19.55 -2.25 21.10
CA GLY A 35 20.21 -2.76 22.31
C GLY A 35 19.72 -4.13 22.80
N TRP A 36 18.91 -4.84 22.01
CA TRP A 36 18.38 -6.16 22.36
C TRP A 36 19.24 -7.25 21.69
N ARG A 37 20.30 -7.68 22.40
CA ARG A 37 21.14 -8.81 21.95
C ARG A 37 20.40 -10.13 22.13
N GLY A 38 20.14 -10.83 21.03
CA GLY A 38 19.68 -12.22 21.00
C GLY A 38 18.77 -12.50 19.81
N GLU A 39 18.93 -13.67 19.19
CA GLU A 39 18.12 -14.15 18.04
C GLU A 39 16.59 -14.15 18.31
N SER A 40 16.18 -14.08 19.56
CA SER A 40 14.78 -13.97 19.98
C SER A 40 14.21 -12.55 19.86
N GLY A 41 15.04 -11.50 19.94
CA GLY A 41 14.61 -10.11 19.88
C GLY A 41 14.18 -9.67 18.47
N SER A 42 14.91 -10.11 17.44
CA SER A 42 14.58 -9.86 16.03
C SER A 42 13.28 -10.56 15.62
N LYS A 43 13.00 -11.75 16.17
CA LYS A 43 11.77 -12.50 15.92
C LYS A 43 10.54 -11.81 16.50
N ILE A 44 10.63 -11.24 17.70
CA ILE A 44 9.51 -10.54 18.34
C ILE A 44 9.22 -9.23 17.62
N LEU A 45 10.24 -8.44 17.27
CA LEU A 45 10.06 -7.21 16.49
C LEU A 45 9.48 -7.49 15.10
N SER A 46 9.96 -8.52 14.41
CA SER A 46 9.41 -8.93 13.10
C SER A 46 7.97 -9.38 13.22
N THR A 47 7.62 -10.08 14.31
CA THR A 47 6.24 -10.52 14.57
C THR A 47 5.32 -9.32 14.85
N ILE A 48 5.74 -8.36 15.67
CA ILE A 48 4.95 -7.15 15.95
C ILE A 48 4.78 -6.31 14.68
N PHE A 49 5.83 -6.17 13.88
CA PHE A 49 5.77 -5.42 12.64
C PHE A 49 4.86 -6.09 11.61
N ALA A 50 4.97 -7.42 11.45
CA ALA A 50 4.07 -8.19 10.61
C ALA A 50 2.62 -8.12 11.12
N ALA A 51 2.39 -8.16 12.43
CA ALA A 51 1.06 -8.02 13.02
C ALA A 51 0.46 -6.63 12.77
N LEU A 52 1.26 -5.56 12.88
CA LEU A 52 0.82 -4.19 12.55
C LEU A 52 0.48 -4.04 11.06
N ILE A 53 1.30 -4.60 10.16
CA ILE A 53 1.02 -4.60 8.72
C ILE A 53 -0.28 -5.38 8.45
N ALA A 54 -0.43 -6.57 9.03
CA ALA A 54 -1.65 -7.38 8.89
C ALA A 54 -2.89 -6.62 9.39
N ALA A 55 -2.80 -5.96 10.55
CA ALA A 55 -3.87 -5.12 11.09
C ALA A 55 -4.21 -3.96 10.14
N GLY A 56 -3.18 -3.29 9.58
CA GLY A 56 -3.35 -2.24 8.58
C GLY A 56 -4.08 -2.73 7.32
N ILE A 57 -3.72 -3.91 6.82
CA ILE A 57 -4.37 -4.50 5.64
C ILE A 57 -5.84 -4.85 5.94
N ILE A 58 -6.13 -5.45 7.10
CA ILE A 58 -7.51 -5.75 7.52
C ILE A 58 -8.33 -4.46 7.63
N TYR A 59 -7.75 -3.39 8.18
CA TYR A 59 -8.40 -2.09 8.24
C TYR A 59 -8.72 -1.54 6.84
N PHE A 60 -7.76 -1.63 5.90
CA PHE A 60 -7.99 -1.27 4.50
C PHE A 60 -9.08 -2.13 3.85
N GLU A 61 -9.12 -3.44 4.10
CA GLU A 61 -10.18 -4.33 3.61
C GLU A 61 -11.56 -3.89 4.12
N LEU A 62 -11.68 -3.59 5.41
CA LEU A 62 -12.92 -3.10 6.01
C LEU A 62 -13.35 -1.75 5.42
N ARG A 63 -12.39 -0.87 5.07
CA ARG A 63 -12.68 0.41 4.42
C ARG A 63 -13.12 0.21 2.97
N ILE A 64 -12.43 -0.63 2.20
CA ILE A 64 -12.76 -0.94 0.80
C ILE A 64 -14.15 -1.56 0.70
N ARG A 65 -14.54 -2.44 1.62
CA ARG A 65 -15.91 -3.01 1.66
C ARG A 65 -17.02 -1.98 1.86
N ARG A 66 -16.73 -0.85 2.50
CA ARG A 66 -17.69 0.24 2.68
C ARG A 66 -17.62 1.29 1.57
N ALA A 67 -16.55 1.28 0.76
CA ALA A 67 -16.42 2.19 -0.37
C ALA A 67 -17.36 1.75 -1.49
N SER A 68 -17.95 2.71 -2.19
CA SER A 68 -18.81 2.39 -3.33
C SER A 68 -17.96 1.89 -4.51
N LEU A 69 -18.55 1.06 -5.38
CA LEU A 69 -17.91 0.60 -6.61
C LEU A 69 -17.42 1.78 -7.48
N LYS A 70 -18.16 2.88 -7.49
CA LYS A 70 -17.86 4.11 -8.23
C LYS A 70 -16.58 4.76 -7.70
N THR A 71 -16.51 4.96 -6.38
CA THR A 71 -15.32 5.45 -5.67
C THR A 71 -14.12 4.56 -5.93
N LEU A 72 -14.31 3.23 -5.93
CA LEU A 72 -13.23 2.26 -6.12
C LEU A 72 -12.64 2.31 -7.53
N ILE A 73 -13.48 2.42 -8.55
CA ILE A 73 -13.05 2.56 -9.95
C ILE A 73 -12.30 3.88 -10.14
N GLY A 74 -12.85 4.99 -9.63
CA GLY A 74 -12.18 6.29 -9.68
C GLY A 74 -10.83 6.28 -8.95
N ALA A 75 -10.76 5.66 -7.76
CA ALA A 75 -9.53 5.51 -7.01
C ALA A 75 -8.49 4.64 -7.75
N ALA A 76 -8.91 3.58 -8.42
CA ALA A 76 -8.02 2.72 -9.21
C ALA A 76 -7.41 3.46 -10.41
N ILE A 77 -8.25 4.18 -11.17
CA ILE A 77 -7.80 4.99 -12.31
C ILE A 77 -6.87 6.11 -11.83
N GLY A 78 -7.26 6.82 -10.76
CA GLY A 78 -6.46 7.90 -10.18
C GLY A 78 -5.13 7.42 -9.61
N SER A 79 -5.10 6.26 -8.94
CA SER A 79 -3.87 5.64 -8.45
C SER A 79 -2.94 5.24 -9.60
N THR A 80 -3.47 4.66 -10.67
CA THR A 80 -2.69 4.29 -11.86
C THR A 80 -2.06 5.53 -12.51
N MET A 81 -2.85 6.59 -12.72
CA MET A 81 -2.34 7.88 -13.21
C MET A 81 -1.29 8.48 -12.28
N GLY A 82 -1.48 8.41 -10.95
CA GLY A 82 -0.52 8.88 -9.96
C GLY A 82 0.81 8.14 -10.02
N ILE A 83 0.79 6.82 -10.15
CA ILE A 83 2.00 5.99 -10.30
C ILE A 83 2.71 6.27 -11.62
N LEU A 84 1.96 6.45 -12.72
CA LEU A 84 2.53 6.84 -14.01
C LEU A 84 3.21 8.21 -13.92
N GLY A 85 2.55 9.19 -13.31
CA GLY A 85 3.11 10.53 -13.09
C GLY A 85 4.37 10.50 -12.21
N ALA A 86 4.35 9.72 -11.13
CA ALA A 86 5.52 9.46 -10.30
C ALA A 86 6.68 8.86 -11.08
N SER A 87 6.41 7.88 -11.94
CA SER A 87 7.43 7.19 -12.74
C SER A 87 8.06 8.13 -13.77
N LEU A 88 7.25 8.95 -14.44
CA LEU A 88 7.71 9.95 -15.41
C LEU A 88 8.58 11.03 -14.73
N MET A 89 8.14 11.52 -13.56
CA MET A 89 8.93 12.48 -12.78
C MET A 89 10.22 11.86 -12.25
N GLY A 90 10.18 10.61 -11.79
CA GLY A 90 11.36 9.86 -11.37
C GLY A 90 12.39 9.72 -12.49
N PHE A 91 11.93 9.49 -13.73
CA PHE A 91 12.80 9.48 -14.90
C PHE A 91 13.42 10.85 -15.18
N LEU A 92 12.62 11.92 -15.14
CA LEU A 92 13.08 13.29 -15.38
C LEU A 92 14.13 13.75 -14.35
N ILE A 93 13.90 13.45 -13.07
CA ILE A 93 14.83 13.72 -11.96
C ILE A 93 16.11 12.90 -12.14
N THR A 94 16.00 11.70 -12.71
CA THR A 94 17.16 10.85 -12.96
C THR A 94 18.06 11.36 -14.06
N ALA A 95 17.50 12.06 -15.04
CA ALA A 95 18.24 12.69 -16.14
C ALA A 95 18.97 13.98 -15.75
N GLN A 96 18.72 14.56 -14.56
CA GLN A 96 19.39 15.78 -14.11
C GLN A 96 20.70 15.50 -13.37
N PRO A 97 21.74 16.36 -13.54
CA PRO A 97 23.02 16.25 -12.85
C PRO A 97 22.93 16.83 -11.43
N TRP A 98 22.10 16.23 -10.58
CA TRP A 98 21.97 16.57 -9.17
C TRP A 98 22.70 15.57 -8.28
N ASP A 99 22.98 16.01 -7.05
CA ASP A 99 23.58 15.16 -6.04
C ASP A 99 22.65 14.00 -5.65
N GLN A 100 23.23 12.81 -5.46
CA GLN A 100 22.51 11.56 -5.32
C GLN A 100 21.53 11.51 -4.13
N PRO A 101 21.85 12.07 -2.94
CA PRO A 101 20.92 12.07 -1.80
C PRO A 101 19.66 12.89 -2.08
N ILE A 102 19.81 14.05 -2.73
CA ILE A 102 18.70 14.95 -3.07
C ILE A 102 17.82 14.28 -4.12
N LYS A 103 18.42 13.63 -5.12
CA LYS A 103 17.73 12.88 -6.16
C LYS A 103 16.82 11.79 -5.59
N SER A 104 17.34 10.92 -4.73
CA SER A 104 16.56 9.87 -4.08
C SER A 104 15.44 10.43 -3.20
N PHE A 105 15.72 11.49 -2.43
CA PHE A 105 14.72 12.13 -1.59
C PHE A 105 13.58 12.75 -2.41
N LEU A 106 13.91 13.47 -3.48
CA LEU A 106 12.90 14.07 -4.36
C LEU A 106 12.08 13.00 -5.05
N THR A 107 12.70 11.97 -5.63
CA THR A 107 11.99 10.89 -6.32
C THR A 107 11.02 10.18 -5.37
N LEU A 108 11.43 9.85 -4.14
CA LEU A 108 10.55 9.22 -3.15
C LEU A 108 9.40 10.15 -2.74
N THR A 109 9.71 11.41 -2.44
CA THR A 109 8.72 12.40 -1.99
C THR A 109 7.68 12.67 -3.07
N LEU A 110 8.12 12.90 -4.31
CA LEU A 110 7.23 13.08 -5.46
C LEU A 110 6.44 11.82 -5.77
N SER A 111 7.05 10.63 -5.64
CA SER A 111 6.33 9.37 -5.85
C SER A 111 5.20 9.19 -4.85
N LEU A 112 5.46 9.45 -3.56
CA LEU A 112 4.45 9.39 -2.52
C LEU A 112 3.35 10.43 -2.74
N PHE A 113 3.74 11.66 -3.08
CA PHE A 113 2.82 12.76 -3.32
C PHE A 113 1.90 12.47 -4.51
N MET A 114 2.45 12.04 -5.65
CA MET A 114 1.68 11.73 -6.85
C MET A 114 0.76 10.53 -6.67
N ALA A 115 1.23 9.47 -6.01
CA ALA A 115 0.39 8.33 -5.67
C ALA A 115 -0.77 8.72 -4.73
N TYR A 116 -0.50 9.54 -3.72
CA TYR A 116 -1.51 10.02 -2.77
C TYR A 116 -2.54 10.95 -3.44
N CYS A 117 -2.08 11.97 -4.15
CA CYS A 117 -2.97 12.89 -4.87
C CYS A 117 -3.80 12.15 -5.92
N GLY A 118 -3.19 11.23 -6.68
CA GLY A 118 -3.89 10.40 -7.65
C GLY A 118 -4.99 9.55 -7.01
N LEU A 119 -4.70 8.89 -5.90
CA LEU A 119 -5.68 8.08 -5.17
C LEU A 119 -6.79 8.95 -4.55
N LEU A 120 -6.45 10.08 -3.93
CA LEU A 120 -7.41 10.97 -3.25
C LEU A 120 -8.35 11.67 -4.24
N VAL A 121 -7.80 12.24 -5.31
CA VAL A 121 -8.60 12.88 -6.37
C VAL A 121 -9.40 11.83 -7.13
N GLY A 122 -8.81 10.66 -7.42
CA GLY A 122 -9.51 9.54 -8.06
C GLY A 122 -10.70 9.05 -7.23
N ALA A 123 -10.52 8.86 -5.93
CA ALA A 123 -11.61 8.47 -5.04
C ALA A 123 -12.70 9.55 -4.99
N ALA A 124 -12.33 10.81 -4.78
CA ALA A 124 -13.27 11.93 -4.69
C ALA A 124 -14.03 12.17 -6.01
N LYS A 125 -13.38 11.97 -7.16
CA LYS A 125 -14.01 12.11 -8.47
C LYS A 125 -14.77 10.87 -8.92
N GLY A 126 -14.39 9.70 -8.42
CA GLY A 126 -15.09 8.43 -8.66
C GLY A 126 -16.54 8.46 -8.21
N ASP A 127 -16.86 9.22 -7.16
CA ASP A 127 -18.24 9.36 -6.67
C ASP A 127 -19.18 10.02 -7.69
N TYR A 128 -18.65 10.80 -8.64
CA TYR A 128 -19.43 11.39 -9.72
C TYR A 128 -19.68 10.43 -10.89
N LEU A 129 -19.11 9.22 -10.88
CA LEU A 129 -19.38 8.23 -11.92
C LEU A 129 -20.80 7.70 -11.75
N ASP A 130 -21.73 8.13 -12.61
CA ASP A 130 -23.09 7.64 -12.55
C ASP A 130 -23.29 6.36 -13.37
N LEU A 131 -23.08 5.21 -12.71
CA LEU A 131 -23.37 3.89 -13.26
C LEU A 131 -24.84 3.70 -13.66
N SER A 132 -25.75 4.57 -13.21
CA SER A 132 -27.16 4.58 -13.63
C SER A 132 -27.31 4.93 -15.12
N VAL A 133 -26.34 5.65 -15.70
CA VAL A 133 -26.31 5.99 -17.14
C VAL A 133 -25.85 4.78 -17.98
N LEU A 134 -25.07 3.86 -17.41
CA LEU A 134 -24.61 2.63 -18.08
C LEU A 134 -25.61 1.47 -17.94
N GLY A 135 -26.50 1.52 -16.95
CA GLY A 135 -27.52 0.50 -16.68
C GLY A 135 -28.89 0.76 -17.32
N GLY A 136 -29.10 1.88 -18.03
CA GLY A 136 -30.38 2.26 -18.64
C GLY A 136 -30.71 1.59 -19.98
N ILE A 137 -30.09 0.46 -20.31
CA ILE A 137 -30.29 -0.33 -21.54
C ILE A 137 -30.90 -1.71 -21.29
N LEU A 138 -31.71 -1.84 -20.23
CA LEU A 138 -32.60 -2.98 -20.03
C LEU A 138 -34.01 -2.49 -19.70
#